data_AF-A0A520H1Y6-F1
#
_entry.id   AF-A0A520H1Y6-F1
#
_cell.length_a   1.000
_cell.length_b   1.000
_cell.length_c   1.000
_cell.angle_alpha   90.00
_cell.angle_beta   90.00
_cell.angle_gamma   90.00
#
_symmetry.space_group_name_H-M   'P 1'
#
loop_
_entity.id
_entity.type
_entity.pdbx_description
1 polymer ?
#
loop_
_entity_poly.entity_id
_entity_poly.type
_entity_poly.pdbx_seq_one_letter_code
_entity_poly.pdbx_strand_id
1 'polypeptide(L)'
;LRGIGITKATTPIQIDRYSNISAGAAVAFLDTSNRFDGWKASFAAKDASIQYNTVDFGKQAPTRLLARITGDKGAVIHIHADNKSGPLIAILTCDGENWKVTQTRVLKTIKGMHHLVLINANDKKAEIDWLRFE
;
A
#
# COMPACT_ATOMS: atom_id res chain seq x y z
N LEU A 1 -13.01 3.13 15.09
CA LEU A 1 -11.97 3.39 14.07
C LEU A 1 -10.96 4.37 14.65
N ARG A 2 -9.66 4.01 14.73
CA ARG A 2 -8.62 4.97 15.13
C ARG A 2 -8.52 6.01 14.01
N GLY A 3 -8.69 7.30 14.34
CA GLY A 3 -8.71 8.38 13.36
C GLY A 3 -7.46 8.38 12.50
N ILE A 4 -7.62 8.16 11.19
CA ILE A 4 -6.53 8.24 10.23
C ILE A 4 -6.41 9.74 9.91
N GLY A 5 -5.46 10.41 10.57
CA GLY A 5 -5.11 11.79 10.24
C GLY A 5 -4.54 11.90 8.82
N ILE A 6 -4.28 13.12 8.36
CA ILE A 6 -3.64 13.36 7.07
C ILE A 6 -2.17 12.93 7.17
N THR A 7 -1.76 11.99 6.32
CA THR A 7 -0.37 11.50 6.27
C THR A 7 0.38 12.13 5.10
N LYS A 8 1.60 12.61 5.32
CA LYS A 8 2.44 13.12 4.21
C LYS A 8 2.89 11.96 3.33
N ALA A 9 2.80 12.12 2.01
CA ALA A 9 3.24 11.12 1.04
C ALA A 9 4.72 10.76 1.20
N THR A 10 5.53 11.71 1.69
CA THR A 10 6.99 11.57 1.92
C THR A 10 7.36 10.98 3.27
N THR A 11 6.38 10.49 4.05
CA THR A 11 6.60 9.72 5.28
C THR A 11 6.06 8.31 5.11
N PRO A 12 6.53 7.30 5.88
CA PRO A 12 5.98 5.96 5.81
C PRO A 12 4.47 5.95 6.08
N ILE A 13 3.70 5.55 5.06
CA ILE A 13 2.26 5.34 5.11
C ILE A 13 2.01 3.90 5.55
N GLN A 14 1.47 3.78 6.76
CA GLN A 14 1.18 2.53 7.46
C GLN A 14 -0.21 2.01 7.04
N ILE A 15 -0.25 1.03 6.14
CA ILE A 15 -1.48 0.60 5.44
C ILE A 15 -2.47 -0.13 6.36
N ASP A 16 -2.00 -0.63 7.51
CA ASP A 16 -2.84 -1.20 8.57
C ASP A 16 -3.90 -0.23 9.10
N ARG A 17 -3.68 1.08 8.93
CA ARG A 17 -4.63 2.13 9.30
C ARG A 17 -5.60 2.42 8.15
N TYR A 18 -6.34 1.40 7.72
CA TYR A 18 -7.28 1.48 6.61
C TYR A 18 -8.64 2.09 7.00
N SER A 19 -9.31 2.72 6.03
CA SER A 19 -10.71 3.16 6.16
C SER A 19 -11.72 2.17 5.57
N ASN A 20 -11.28 1.34 4.62
CA ASN A 20 -12.09 0.24 4.10
C ASN A 20 -11.19 -0.96 3.73
N ILE A 21 -11.72 -2.17 3.88
CA ILE A 21 -11.05 -3.43 3.55
C ILE A 21 -12.06 -4.37 2.89
N SER A 22 -11.67 -5.03 1.81
CA SER A 22 -12.52 -6.02 1.15
C SER A 22 -12.24 -7.44 1.62
N ALA A 23 -13.12 -8.38 1.25
CA ALA A 23 -12.81 -9.80 1.32
C ALA A 23 -11.47 -10.10 0.61
N GLY A 24 -10.73 -11.06 1.16
CA GLY A 24 -9.41 -11.45 0.68
C GLY A 24 -8.26 -10.54 1.14
N ALA A 25 -8.54 -9.43 1.85
CA ALA A 25 -7.54 -8.62 2.50
C ALA A 25 -7.69 -8.66 4.03
N ALA A 26 -6.58 -8.57 4.76
CA ALA A 26 -6.58 -8.54 6.22
C ALA A 26 -5.40 -7.73 6.76
N VAL A 27 -5.50 -7.29 8.01
CA VAL A 27 -4.40 -6.69 8.77
C VAL A 27 -3.99 -7.62 9.90
N ALA A 28 -2.70 -7.84 10.06
CA ALA A 28 -2.12 -8.70 11.09
C ALA A 28 -0.86 -8.05 11.68
N PHE A 29 -0.37 -8.57 12.81
CA PHE A 29 0.95 -8.20 13.30
C PHE A 29 2.02 -8.59 12.29
N LEU A 30 3.07 -7.77 12.19
CA LEU A 30 4.23 -8.09 11.35
C LEU A 30 4.88 -9.40 11.84
N ASP A 31 5.07 -9.49 13.15
CA ASP A 31 5.49 -10.69 13.89
C ASP A 31 4.61 -10.87 15.13
N THR A 32 4.01 -12.05 15.28
CA THR A 32 3.15 -12.34 16.45
C THR A 32 3.95 -12.60 17.73
N SER A 33 5.22 -12.99 17.59
CA SER A 33 6.17 -13.17 18.69
C SER A 33 6.74 -11.84 19.19
N ASN A 34 6.79 -10.82 18.31
CA ASN A 34 7.16 -9.44 18.64
C ASN A 34 6.16 -8.41 18.10
N ARG A 35 5.07 -8.20 18.85
CA ARG A 35 3.97 -7.31 18.45
C ARG A 35 4.36 -5.81 18.43
N PHE A 36 5.54 -5.46 18.95
CA PHE A 36 6.04 -4.08 18.92
C PHE A 36 6.62 -3.69 17.54
N ASP A 37 6.89 -4.68 16.68
CA ASP A 37 7.44 -4.45 15.34
C ASP A 37 6.41 -3.89 14.34
N GLY A 38 5.15 -3.77 14.76
CA GLY A 38 4.08 -3.13 13.99
C GLY A 38 3.16 -4.12 13.29
N TRP A 39 2.57 -3.67 12.19
CA TRP A 39 1.46 -4.33 11.50
C TRP A 39 1.77 -4.49 10.02
N LYS A 40 1.05 -5.39 9.37
CA LYS A 40 1.09 -5.61 7.93
C LYS A 40 -0.32 -5.69 7.37
N ALA A 41 -0.49 -5.15 6.17
CA ALA A 41 -1.60 -5.43 5.29
C ALA A 41 -1.30 -6.68 4.47
N SER A 42 -2.26 -7.58 4.34
CA SER A 42 -2.16 -8.82 3.57
C SER A 42 -3.25 -8.86 2.51
N PHE A 43 -2.89 -9.33 1.32
CA PHE A 43 -3.75 -9.45 0.16
C PHE A 43 -3.61 -10.88 -0.37
N ALA A 44 -4.61 -11.73 -0.09
CA ALA A 44 -4.53 -13.18 -0.32
C ALA A 44 -5.33 -13.65 -1.55
N ALA A 45 -6.12 -12.77 -2.17
CA ALA A 45 -6.94 -13.11 -3.32
C ALA A 45 -6.92 -11.98 -4.36
N LYS A 46 -7.25 -12.32 -5.60
CA LYS A 46 -7.47 -11.33 -6.65
C LYS A 46 -8.57 -10.35 -6.25
N ASP A 47 -8.34 -9.07 -6.57
CA ASP A 47 -9.21 -7.94 -6.27
C ASP A 47 -9.41 -7.65 -4.77
N ALA A 48 -8.69 -8.37 -3.89
CA ALA A 48 -8.53 -8.01 -2.49
C ALA A 48 -7.95 -6.59 -2.40
N SER A 49 -8.51 -5.77 -1.52
CA SER A 49 -8.23 -4.35 -1.52
C SER A 49 -8.28 -3.72 -0.13
N ILE A 50 -7.44 -2.72 0.05
CA ILE A 50 -7.40 -1.84 1.23
C ILE A 50 -7.44 -0.40 0.74
N GLN A 51 -8.37 0.37 1.29
CA GLN A 51 -8.40 1.82 1.12
C GLN A 51 -7.76 2.48 2.34
N TYR A 52 -6.77 3.31 2.06
CA TYR A 52 -6.17 4.23 3.01
C TYR A 52 -6.76 5.63 2.79
N ASN A 53 -6.98 6.36 3.89
CA ASN A 53 -7.56 7.70 3.86
C ASN A 53 -6.56 8.74 3.31
N THR A 54 -6.72 10.01 3.68
CA THR A 54 -6.06 11.13 3.05
C THR A 54 -4.53 11.08 3.19
N VAL A 55 -3.86 11.08 2.04
CA VAL A 55 -2.43 11.30 1.86
C VAL A 55 -2.21 12.65 1.21
N ASP A 56 -1.34 13.46 1.81
CA ASP A 56 -0.91 14.76 1.29
C ASP A 56 0.38 14.62 0.46
N PHE A 57 0.23 14.74 -0.86
CA PHE A 57 1.32 14.75 -1.85
C PHE A 57 1.97 16.13 -2.00
N GLY A 58 1.43 17.17 -1.37
CA GLY A 58 1.95 18.52 -1.45
C GLY A 58 1.94 19.10 -2.88
N LYS A 59 2.81 20.08 -3.13
CA LYS A 59 2.90 20.81 -4.42
C LYS A 59 3.90 20.20 -5.40
N GLN A 60 4.87 19.44 -4.89
CA GLN A 60 5.90 18.76 -5.69
C GLN A 60 5.45 17.32 -5.91
N ALA A 61 5.28 16.93 -7.17
CA ALA A 61 4.81 15.59 -7.49
C ALA A 61 5.95 14.59 -7.29
N PRO A 62 5.75 13.51 -6.53
CA PRO A 62 6.74 12.45 -6.42
C PRO A 62 6.86 11.72 -7.77
N THR A 63 8.03 11.13 -7.98
CA THR A 63 8.37 10.39 -9.18
C THR A 63 8.54 8.89 -8.91
N ARG A 64 8.71 8.52 -7.63
CA ARG A 64 8.94 7.16 -7.17
C ARG A 64 8.04 6.82 -6.00
N LEU A 65 7.78 5.53 -5.88
CA LEU A 65 7.16 4.92 -4.71
C LEU A 65 8.09 3.82 -4.21
N LEU A 66 8.37 3.83 -2.91
CA LEU A 66 9.05 2.78 -2.20
C LEU A 66 8.04 2.05 -1.32
N ALA A 67 8.16 0.74 -1.20
CA ALA A 67 7.31 -0.05 -0.30
C ALA A 67 8.10 -1.20 0.32
N ARG A 68 7.88 -1.46 1.61
CA ARG A 68 8.34 -2.68 2.26
C ARG A 68 7.29 -3.76 2.05
N ILE A 69 7.64 -4.72 1.20
CA ILE A 69 6.71 -5.74 0.69
C ILE A 69 7.35 -7.13 0.73
N THR A 70 6.52 -8.15 0.92
CA THR A 70 6.87 -9.57 0.76
C THR A 70 5.70 -10.35 0.20
N GLY A 71 5.91 -11.60 -0.23
CA GLY A 71 4.86 -12.49 -0.68
C GLY A 71 5.30 -13.38 -1.83
N ASP A 72 4.34 -13.97 -2.52
CA ASP A 72 4.60 -14.88 -3.62
C ASP A 72 5.36 -14.17 -4.75
N LYS A 73 6.32 -14.86 -5.36
CA LYS A 73 7.05 -14.31 -6.50
C LYS A 73 6.10 -13.98 -7.64
N GLY A 74 6.12 -12.72 -8.08
CA GLY A 74 5.24 -12.19 -9.11
C GLY A 74 3.84 -11.78 -8.62
N ALA A 75 3.60 -11.67 -7.31
CA ALA A 75 2.42 -10.96 -6.80
C ALA A 75 2.46 -9.48 -7.25
N VAL A 76 1.30 -8.92 -7.58
CA VAL A 76 1.19 -7.58 -8.17
C VAL A 76 0.15 -6.76 -7.41
N ILE A 77 0.58 -5.65 -6.79
CA ILE A 77 -0.32 -4.70 -6.13
C ILE A 77 -0.43 -3.43 -6.96
N HIS A 78 -1.64 -3.13 -7.40
CA HIS A 78 -2.00 -1.85 -8.03
C HIS A 78 -2.33 -0.82 -6.96
N ILE A 79 -1.87 0.41 -7.19
CA ILE A 79 -2.15 1.54 -6.30
C ILE A 79 -2.91 2.58 -7.11
N HIS A 80 -4.15 2.82 -6.72
CA HIS A 80 -5.05 3.80 -7.31
C HIS A 80 -5.19 5.02 -6.39
N ALA A 81 -5.35 6.20 -7.01
CA ALA A 81 -5.73 7.42 -6.31
C ALA A 81 -7.26 7.53 -6.16
N ASP A 82 -7.70 8.10 -5.05
CA ASP A 82 -9.08 8.48 -4.71
C ASP A 82 -10.05 7.31 -4.44
N ASN A 83 -10.17 6.36 -5.37
CA ASN A 83 -11.08 5.22 -5.25
C ASN A 83 -10.61 4.02 -6.10
N LYS A 84 -11.31 2.88 -5.98
CA LYS A 84 -10.97 1.62 -6.69
C LYS A 84 -10.89 1.76 -8.21
N SER A 85 -11.70 2.62 -8.80
CA SER A 85 -11.74 2.89 -10.24
C SER A 85 -10.97 4.16 -10.63
N GLY A 86 -10.28 4.77 -9.67
CA GLY A 86 -9.51 5.99 -9.90
C GLY A 86 -8.24 5.75 -10.71
N PRO A 87 -7.43 6.79 -10.93
CA PRO A 87 -6.20 6.66 -11.71
C PRO A 87 -5.22 5.66 -11.07
N LEU A 88 -4.72 4.70 -11.85
CA LEU A 88 -3.58 3.88 -11.46
C LEU A 88 -2.33 4.76 -11.40
N ILE A 89 -1.71 4.86 -10.22
CA ILE A 89 -0.56 5.74 -9.96
C ILE A 89 0.74 4.98 -9.71
N ALA A 90 0.69 3.71 -9.30
CA ALA A 90 1.87 2.87 -9.15
C ALA A 90 1.53 1.38 -9.21
N ILE A 91 2.53 0.57 -9.55
CA ILE A 91 2.45 -0.90 -9.57
C ILE A 91 3.64 -1.43 -8.77
N LEU A 92 3.35 -2.22 -7.73
CA LEU A 92 4.35 -2.93 -6.93
C LEU A 92 4.36 -4.41 -7.33
N THR A 93 5.55 -5.00 -7.37
CA THR A 93 5.75 -6.44 -7.62
C THR A 93 6.57 -7.08 -6.51
N CYS A 94 6.17 -8.28 -6.10
CA CYS A 94 6.93 -9.10 -5.14
C CYS A 94 7.93 -9.99 -5.88
N ASP A 95 9.15 -10.09 -5.34
CA ASP A 95 10.16 -11.02 -5.89
C ASP A 95 10.26 -12.33 -5.10
N GLY A 96 9.48 -12.49 -4.02
CA GLY A 96 9.45 -13.70 -3.19
C GLY A 96 9.31 -13.40 -1.69
N GLU A 97 9.31 -14.48 -0.90
CA GLU A 97 9.03 -14.49 0.55
C GLU A 97 10.21 -14.00 1.39
N ASN A 98 10.63 -12.75 1.18
CA ASN A 98 11.52 -12.03 2.08
C ASN A 98 11.08 -10.57 2.16
N TRP A 99 10.94 -10.04 3.38
CA TRP A 99 10.63 -8.62 3.57
C TRP A 99 11.75 -7.75 3.02
N LYS A 100 11.42 -6.92 2.03
CA LYS A 100 12.37 -5.99 1.44
C LYS A 100 11.72 -4.72 0.96
N VAL A 101 12.53 -3.67 0.85
CA VAL A 101 12.09 -2.44 0.21
C VAL A 101 12.24 -2.59 -1.30
N THR A 102 11.12 -2.48 -2.02
CA THR A 102 11.11 -2.36 -3.48
C THR A 102 10.79 -0.92 -3.87
N GLN A 103 11.16 -0.54 -5.09
CA GLN A 103 10.84 0.77 -5.66
C GLN A 103 10.20 0.64 -7.04
N THR A 104 9.29 1.55 -7.35
CA THR A 104 8.63 1.64 -8.65
C THR A 104 8.44 3.11 -9.04
N ARG A 105 8.21 3.36 -10.32
CA ARG A 105 7.92 4.71 -10.83
C ARG A 105 6.46 5.08 -10.56
N VAL A 106 6.23 6.33 -10.20
CA VAL A 106 4.89 6.93 -10.20
C VAL A 106 4.44 7.13 -11.65
N LEU A 107 3.36 6.46 -12.03
CA LEU A 107 2.86 6.36 -13.41
C LEU A 107 2.14 7.63 -13.86
N LYS A 108 1.58 8.40 -12.93
CA LYS A 108 0.85 9.64 -13.20
C LYS A 108 1.22 10.71 -12.19
N THR A 109 1.40 11.93 -12.67
CA THR A 109 1.62 13.10 -11.81
C THR A 109 0.47 13.25 -10.81
N ILE A 110 0.79 13.28 -9.53
CA ILE A 110 -0.16 13.41 -8.42
C ILE A 110 0.33 14.48 -7.44
N LYS A 111 -0.59 15.33 -6.95
CA LYS A 111 -0.32 16.46 -6.07
C LYS A 111 -1.54 16.75 -5.19
N GLY A 112 -1.34 17.38 -4.05
CA GLY A 112 -2.43 17.69 -3.12
C GLY A 112 -2.91 16.46 -2.35
N MET A 113 -4.16 16.48 -1.92
CA MET A 113 -4.71 15.47 -1.02
C MET A 113 -5.50 14.41 -1.79
N HIS A 114 -5.13 13.14 -1.61
CA HIS A 114 -5.78 12.01 -2.25
C HIS A 114 -5.95 10.84 -1.27
N HIS A 115 -7.00 10.04 -1.45
CA HIS A 115 -7.05 8.71 -0.84
C HIS A 115 -6.21 7.74 -1.66
N LEU A 116 -5.80 6.63 -1.04
CA LEU A 116 -5.12 5.55 -1.74
C LEU A 116 -5.94 4.28 -1.68
N VAL A 117 -5.96 3.54 -2.78
CA VAL A 117 -6.55 2.20 -2.82
C VAL A 117 -5.53 1.23 -3.36
N LEU A 118 -5.18 0.24 -2.53
CA LEU A 118 -4.30 -0.85 -2.90
C LEU A 118 -5.17 -2.03 -3.31
N ILE A 119 -4.89 -2.64 -4.45
CA ILE A 119 -5.67 -3.75 -5.01
C ILE A 119 -4.70 -4.84 -5.47
N ASN A 120 -4.95 -6.08 -5.08
CA ASN A 120 -4.24 -7.22 -5.65
C ASN A 120 -4.70 -7.47 -7.08
N ALA A 121 -3.81 -7.28 -8.04
CA ALA A 121 -4.12 -7.39 -9.45
C ALA A 121 -4.20 -8.85 -9.92
N ASN A 122 -3.58 -9.77 -9.18
CA ASN A 122 -3.62 -11.20 -9.45
C ASN A 122 -3.99 -11.98 -8.18
N ASP A 123 -3.92 -13.31 -8.25
CA ASP A 123 -4.29 -14.25 -7.20
C ASP A 123 -3.14 -14.62 -6.24
N LYS A 124 -1.96 -14.03 -6.46
CA LYS A 124 -0.76 -14.30 -5.67
C LYS A 124 -0.74 -13.46 -4.40
N LYS A 125 -0.34 -14.06 -3.29
CA LYS A 125 -0.33 -13.40 -1.99
C LYS A 125 0.74 -12.31 -1.93
N ALA A 126 0.37 -11.15 -1.39
CA ALA A 126 1.32 -10.10 -1.02
C ALA A 126 1.02 -9.56 0.38
N GLU A 127 2.06 -9.13 1.07
CA GLU A 127 1.99 -8.45 2.35
C GLU A 127 2.80 -7.16 2.29
N ILE A 128 2.23 -6.06 2.77
CA ILE A 128 2.83 -4.73 2.79
C ILE A 128 2.86 -4.23 4.23
N ASP A 129 4.02 -3.79 4.69
CA ASP A 129 4.19 -3.09 5.96
C ASP A 129 3.84 -1.60 5.75
N TRP A 130 4.69 -0.89 5.00
CA TRP A 130 4.50 0.52 4.67
C TRP A 130 4.84 0.83 3.22
N LEU A 131 4.37 1.98 2.75
CA LEU A 131 4.80 2.61 1.49
C LEU A 131 5.12 4.09 1.67
N ARG A 132 5.93 4.67 0.79
CA ARG A 132 6.33 6.08 0.82
C ARG A 132 6.63 6.58 -0.59
N PHE A 133 6.26 7.82 -0.89
CA PHE A 133 6.55 8.48 -2.16
C PHE A 133 7.76 9.41 -2.07
N GLU A 134 8.49 9.55 -3.19
CA GLU A 134 9.69 10.38 -3.35
C GLU A 134 9.75 11.08 -4.72
#